data_AF-A0A819TCV6-F1
#
_entry.id   AF-A0A819TCV6-F1
#
_cell.length_a   1.000
_cell.length_b   1.000
_cell.length_c   1.000
_cell.angle_alpha   90.00
_cell.angle_beta   90.00
_cell.angle_gamma   90.00
#
_symmetry.space_group_name_H-M   'P 1'
#
loop_
_entity.id
_entity.type
_entity.pdbx_description
1 polymer ?
#
loop_
_entity_poly.entity_id
_entity_poly.type
_entity_poly.pdbx_seq_one_letter_code
_entity_poly.pdbx_strand_id
1 'polypeptide(L)'
;MYGLTRNSLEIATVAFNGGTTNSGRRRRRHQRIRKKRATTATPENPTTTTETTTTTETTTTTETTTTTETTTTTETTTTTETTSTAETTTTTTITTLKWIITGSINTGRRYHTASVLANGEVLVAGGDNGVILNSAELYDSSTGQWATTGSMSTIRRYHTASVLTNESVLVAGGGNGGVSLQNAELYDSSTGQWAITGSMNIARRFHTASVLTNGIVLVAGGDNSIVSDSAELYDPSTGQWTITGSMNAARRLHAASVLTNGLVLVVGGDNGNVLNSAELYDPSTGQWTITGSMNTSRRLHTASVLTNGLVLVVGGDNDNVLNSAELYDPSTGEWTITGSMNTSRRLHTASVLINGLVLVAGGDNGNALNSAELYDPSTGQWTNTDSMNITRSAHTASLLPGGTVLVAGGDNGNVLNSAELYQP
;
A
#
# COMPACT_ATOMS: atom_id res chain seq x y z
N MET A 1 -22.16 -59.35 36.55
CA MET A 1 -23.20 -58.30 36.55
C MET A 1 -22.51 -56.97 36.30
N TYR A 2 -22.45 -56.56 35.03
CA TYR A 2 -21.92 -55.26 34.59
C TYR A 2 -23.02 -54.60 33.75
N GLY A 3 -23.38 -53.37 34.11
CA GLY A 3 -24.43 -52.59 33.48
C GLY A 3 -24.01 -52.04 32.13
N LEU A 4 -24.81 -52.36 31.12
CA LEU A 4 -24.73 -51.87 29.75
C LEU A 4 -25.43 -50.51 29.65
N THR A 5 -24.85 -49.59 28.88
CA THR A 5 -25.58 -48.80 27.88
C THR A 5 -24.58 -48.32 26.83
N ARG A 6 -24.63 -48.96 25.66
CA ARG A 6 -24.14 -48.43 24.37
C ARG A 6 -25.33 -47.73 23.71
N ASN A 7 -25.09 -46.63 23.01
CA ASN A 7 -25.75 -46.43 21.72
C ASN A 7 -24.86 -45.64 20.77
N SER A 8 -24.89 -46.11 19.54
CA SER A 8 -23.96 -45.94 18.43
C SER A 8 -24.53 -44.99 17.38
N LEU A 9 -23.61 -44.37 16.62
CA LEU A 9 -23.85 -43.80 15.29
C LEU A 9 -24.37 -44.87 14.32
N GLU A 10 -25.32 -44.53 13.45
CA GLU A 10 -25.14 -44.48 11.98
C GLU A 10 -26.46 -44.18 11.21
N ILE A 11 -26.31 -43.30 10.21
CA ILE A 11 -26.89 -43.28 8.84
C ILE A 11 -28.42 -43.32 8.64
N ALA A 12 -28.96 -42.33 7.93
CA ALA A 12 -29.96 -42.55 6.88
C ALA A 12 -30.04 -41.41 5.85
N THR A 13 -29.52 -41.71 4.67
CA THR A 13 -29.81 -41.14 3.35
C THR A 13 -31.31 -41.13 3.06
N VAL A 14 -31.85 -40.06 2.46
CA VAL A 14 -33.18 -40.09 1.83
C VAL A 14 -33.08 -39.61 0.39
N ALA A 15 -33.24 -40.56 -0.53
CA ALA A 15 -33.67 -40.35 -1.90
C ALA A 15 -34.69 -41.45 -2.22
N PHE A 16 -35.89 -41.10 -2.72
CA PHE A 16 -36.39 -41.48 -4.05
C PHE A 16 -37.90 -41.22 -4.22
N ASN A 17 -38.20 -40.55 -5.35
CA ASN A 17 -39.31 -40.71 -6.31
C ASN A 17 -40.79 -40.68 -5.92
N GLY A 18 -41.51 -39.82 -6.67
CA GLY A 18 -42.38 -40.32 -7.75
C GLY A 18 -43.76 -39.67 -7.84
N GLY A 19 -44.04 -38.97 -8.94
CA GLY A 19 -45.40 -38.47 -9.24
C GLY A 19 -45.47 -37.53 -10.44
N THR A 20 -45.57 -38.12 -11.62
CA THR A 20 -45.67 -37.51 -12.96
C THR A 20 -46.95 -36.69 -13.21
N THR A 21 -46.90 -35.66 -14.06
CA THR A 21 -47.74 -35.54 -15.28
C THR A 21 -47.24 -34.45 -16.23
N ASN A 22 -47.46 -34.73 -17.52
CA ASN A 22 -47.05 -34.04 -18.75
C ASN A 22 -47.61 -32.62 -18.94
N SER A 23 -46.85 -31.74 -19.63
CA SER A 23 -47.10 -31.38 -21.04
C SER A 23 -46.36 -30.08 -21.45
N GLY A 24 -45.93 -30.00 -22.71
CA GLY A 24 -45.59 -28.70 -23.33
C GLY A 24 -44.23 -28.58 -24.02
N ARG A 25 -43.98 -29.38 -25.05
CA ARG A 25 -42.90 -29.13 -26.04
C ARG A 25 -43.09 -27.74 -26.69
N ARG A 26 -42.05 -26.90 -26.67
CA ARG A 26 -41.79 -25.93 -27.76
C ARG A 26 -40.31 -25.96 -28.17
N ARG A 27 -40.06 -26.60 -29.32
CA ARG A 27 -38.80 -26.57 -30.06
C ARG A 27 -38.60 -25.15 -30.63
N ARG A 28 -37.49 -24.49 -30.32
CA ARG A 28 -37.00 -23.34 -31.10
C ARG A 28 -35.97 -23.83 -32.11
N ARG A 29 -36.34 -23.70 -33.39
CA ARG A 29 -35.55 -23.98 -34.59
C ARG A 29 -34.38 -23.00 -34.66
N HIS A 30 -33.16 -23.50 -34.73
CA HIS A 30 -32.01 -22.74 -35.23
C HIS A 30 -32.10 -22.66 -36.76
N GLN A 31 -32.18 -21.44 -37.30
CA GLN A 31 -32.13 -21.19 -38.73
C GLN A 31 -30.71 -20.73 -39.10
N ARG A 32 -29.96 -21.62 -39.74
CA ARG A 32 -28.69 -21.32 -40.42
C ARG A 32 -28.99 -20.49 -41.67
N ILE A 33 -28.42 -19.30 -41.79
CA ILE A 33 -28.36 -18.56 -43.05
C ILE A 33 -27.00 -18.83 -43.70
N ARG A 34 -27.02 -19.52 -44.84
CA ARG A 34 -25.93 -19.56 -45.83
C ARG A 34 -26.09 -18.34 -46.75
N LYS A 35 -25.05 -17.52 -46.92
CA LYS A 35 -24.92 -16.65 -48.10
C LYS A 35 -23.68 -17.06 -48.90
N LYS A 36 -23.88 -17.07 -50.22
CA LYS A 36 -22.99 -17.55 -51.27
C LYS A 36 -21.84 -16.60 -51.53
N ARG A 37 -20.77 -17.23 -52.01
CA ARG A 37 -19.49 -16.78 -52.55
C ARG A 37 -19.65 -15.85 -53.77
N ALA A 38 -18.75 -14.89 -53.92
CA ALA A 38 -18.35 -14.30 -55.20
C ALA A 38 -16.81 -14.20 -55.24
N THR A 39 -16.24 -14.55 -56.38
CA THR A 39 -14.82 -14.75 -56.72
C THR A 39 -14.36 -13.70 -57.73
N THR A 40 -13.11 -13.21 -57.59
CA THR A 40 -12.14 -12.69 -58.60
C THR A 40 -11.11 -11.83 -57.84
N ALA A 41 -9.81 -11.74 -58.11
CA ALA A 41 -8.84 -12.44 -58.97
C ALA A 41 -7.44 -12.14 -58.38
N THR A 42 -6.48 -13.00 -58.68
CA THR A 42 -5.05 -13.00 -58.29
C THR A 42 -4.24 -11.87 -58.96
N PRO A 43 -3.05 -11.55 -58.42
CA PRO A 43 -1.86 -11.58 -59.26
C PRO A 43 -0.73 -12.45 -58.68
N GLU A 44 0.04 -13.00 -59.61
CA GLU A 44 1.13 -13.98 -59.44
C GLU A 44 2.48 -13.33 -59.07
N ASN A 45 3.21 -14.04 -58.19
CA ASN A 45 4.65 -14.40 -58.11
C ASN A 45 5.77 -13.36 -58.47
N PRO A 46 6.97 -13.41 -57.83
CA PRO A 46 7.91 -14.52 -58.10
C PRO A 46 8.75 -15.06 -56.91
N THR A 47 8.83 -16.40 -56.88
CA THR A 47 10.01 -17.27 -56.69
C THR A 47 11.13 -16.89 -55.72
N THR A 48 11.21 -17.69 -54.66
CA THR A 48 12.36 -17.89 -53.77
C THR A 48 13.47 -18.67 -54.48
N THR A 49 14.70 -18.15 -54.47
CA THR A 49 15.92 -18.86 -54.86
C THR A 49 16.69 -19.21 -53.60
N THR A 50 17.00 -20.49 -53.41
CA THR A 50 17.82 -20.99 -52.30
C THR A 50 19.28 -20.99 -52.75
N GLU A 51 20.12 -20.15 -52.13
CA GLU A 51 21.57 -20.29 -52.23
C GLU A 51 22.13 -20.83 -50.92
N THR A 52 22.83 -21.95 -51.04
CA THR A 52 23.60 -22.60 -49.98
C THR A 52 25.00 -22.02 -49.99
N THR A 53 25.38 -21.25 -48.98
CA THR A 53 26.76 -20.85 -48.73
C THR A 53 27.27 -21.50 -47.46
N THR A 54 28.13 -22.50 -47.65
CA THR A 54 28.97 -23.11 -46.62
C THR A 54 30.03 -22.09 -46.18
N THR A 55 30.03 -21.69 -44.91
CA THR A 55 31.13 -20.93 -44.31
C THR A 55 31.68 -21.72 -43.13
N THR A 56 32.97 -22.03 -43.22
CA THR A 56 33.76 -22.74 -42.21
C THR A 56 34.17 -21.74 -41.13
N GLU A 57 33.68 -21.87 -39.90
CA GLU A 57 34.20 -21.12 -38.76
C GLU A 57 35.18 -21.97 -37.95
N THR A 58 36.37 -21.41 -37.77
CA THR A 58 37.47 -21.92 -36.97
C THR A 58 37.24 -21.53 -35.51
N THR A 59 37.27 -22.51 -34.62
CA THR A 59 37.28 -22.31 -33.17
C THR A 59 38.57 -21.61 -32.73
N THR A 60 38.45 -20.58 -31.89
CA THR A 60 39.53 -20.15 -30.99
C THR A 60 38.92 -19.85 -29.63
N THR A 61 39.23 -20.74 -28.68
CA THR A 61 38.95 -20.56 -27.26
C THR A 61 39.94 -19.55 -26.70
N THR A 62 39.47 -18.54 -25.99
CA THR A 62 40.33 -17.72 -25.12
C THR A 62 39.59 -17.56 -23.79
N GLU A 63 40.10 -18.26 -22.78
CA GLU A 63 39.79 -17.98 -21.39
C GLU A 63 40.41 -16.63 -21.03
N THR A 64 39.63 -15.72 -20.44
CA THR A 64 40.18 -14.55 -19.76
C THR A 64 39.44 -14.40 -18.44
N THR A 65 40.12 -14.84 -17.38
CA THR A 65 39.84 -14.47 -16.00
C THR A 65 39.98 -12.97 -15.85
N THR A 66 38.90 -12.29 -15.46
CA THR A 66 38.96 -10.88 -15.05
C THR A 66 38.57 -10.80 -13.58
N THR A 67 39.59 -10.72 -12.72
CA THR A 67 39.49 -10.27 -11.34
C THR A 67 39.18 -8.78 -11.38
N THR A 68 38.06 -8.33 -10.82
CA THR A 68 37.81 -6.89 -10.61
C THR A 68 38.18 -6.57 -9.17
N GLU A 69 39.38 -6.02 -8.97
CA GLU A 69 39.74 -5.31 -7.76
C GLU A 69 39.08 -3.93 -7.78
N THR A 70 38.15 -3.67 -6.87
CA THR A 70 37.64 -2.32 -6.63
C THR A 70 38.70 -1.55 -5.84
N THR A 71 39.47 -0.72 -6.53
CA THR A 71 40.35 0.28 -5.91
C THR A 71 39.51 1.52 -5.58
N THR A 72 39.36 1.83 -4.30
CA THR A 72 38.75 3.08 -3.83
C THR A 72 39.76 4.22 -4.01
N THR A 73 39.58 5.03 -5.05
CA THR A 73 40.37 6.25 -5.25
C THR A 73 39.86 7.34 -4.31
N THR A 74 40.69 7.78 -3.37
CA THR A 74 40.46 9.02 -2.62
C THR A 74 41.09 10.16 -3.41
N GLU A 75 40.29 10.99 -4.08
CA GLU A 75 40.80 12.21 -4.69
C GLU A 75 40.98 13.29 -3.61
N THR A 76 42.23 13.69 -3.36
CA THR A 76 42.56 14.89 -2.59
C THR A 76 43.11 15.91 -3.57
N THR A 77 42.29 16.87 -3.99
CA THR A 77 42.77 18.02 -4.76
C THR A 77 43.37 19.03 -3.78
N THR A 78 44.68 19.22 -3.82
CA THR A 78 45.36 20.28 -3.06
C THR A 78 45.74 21.40 -4.02
N THR A 79 45.09 22.55 -3.87
CA THR A 79 45.50 23.79 -4.54
C THR A 79 46.19 24.68 -3.51
N THR A 80 47.47 24.97 -3.71
CA THR A 80 48.26 25.82 -2.82
C THR A 80 48.22 27.26 -3.32
N GLU A 81 47.47 28.13 -2.65
CA GLU A 81 47.67 29.58 -2.71
C GLU A 81 48.11 30.10 -1.33
N THR A 82 49.30 30.69 -1.28
CA THR A 82 49.83 31.38 -0.10
C THR A 82 49.28 32.79 -0.03
N THR A 83 48.38 33.06 0.92
CA THR A 83 48.27 34.37 1.60
C THR A 83 47.49 34.23 2.90
N SER A 84 47.98 34.90 3.96
CA SER A 84 47.47 34.75 5.32
C SER A 84 46.21 35.59 5.58
N THR A 85 45.08 34.94 5.78
CA THR A 85 43.93 35.47 6.51
C THR A 85 43.16 34.29 7.10
N ALA A 86 42.72 34.41 8.35
CA ALA A 86 42.01 33.35 9.06
C ALA A 86 40.68 33.03 8.36
N GLU A 87 40.66 31.99 7.53
CA GLU A 87 39.44 31.42 6.97
C GLU A 87 38.77 30.53 8.00
N THR A 88 37.51 30.84 8.31
CA THR A 88 36.62 29.92 9.02
C THR A 88 36.25 28.83 8.03
N THR A 89 36.89 27.66 8.14
CA THR A 89 36.56 26.51 7.31
C THR A 89 35.21 25.95 7.76
N THR A 90 34.14 26.30 7.06
CA THR A 90 32.86 25.59 7.17
C THR A 90 33.00 24.26 6.44
N THR A 91 33.23 23.19 7.20
CA THR A 91 33.17 21.83 6.68
C THR A 91 31.70 21.50 6.39
N THR A 92 31.31 21.55 5.12
CA THR A 92 30.04 20.97 4.68
C THR A 92 30.21 19.46 4.62
N THR A 93 29.75 18.75 5.64
CA THR A 93 29.63 17.30 5.59
C THR A 93 28.59 16.97 4.51
N ILE A 94 29.01 16.34 3.42
CA ILE A 94 28.07 15.73 2.47
C ILE A 94 27.45 14.54 3.21
N THR A 95 26.24 14.72 3.74
CA THR A 95 25.44 13.63 4.29
C THR A 95 24.98 12.77 3.13
N THR A 96 25.68 11.66 2.91
CA THR A 96 25.18 10.57 2.08
C THR A 96 23.82 10.11 2.62
N LEU A 97 22.84 9.93 1.74
CA LEU A 97 21.50 9.42 2.05
C LEU A 97 21.61 8.12 2.86
N LYS A 98 21.44 8.17 4.17
CA LYS A 98 21.80 7.05 5.05
C LYS A 98 20.60 6.53 5.80
N TRP A 99 20.47 5.20 5.78
CA TRP A 99 19.64 4.47 6.72
C TRP A 99 20.38 4.24 8.03
N ILE A 100 19.80 4.72 9.13
CA ILE A 100 20.37 4.63 10.47
C ILE A 100 19.42 3.85 11.37
N ILE A 101 19.93 2.81 12.01
CA ILE A 101 19.17 2.08 13.04
C ILE A 101 18.92 3.02 14.22
N THR A 102 17.65 3.10 14.66
CA THR A 102 17.25 3.81 15.89
C THR A 102 16.78 2.78 16.93
N GLY A 103 16.31 3.24 18.09
CA GLY A 103 15.71 2.37 19.10
C GLY A 103 14.63 1.44 18.52
N SER A 104 14.40 0.32 19.20
CA SER A 104 13.44 -0.70 18.81
C SER A 104 12.12 -0.56 19.56
N ILE A 105 11.03 -0.86 18.85
CA ILE A 105 9.72 -1.12 19.45
C ILE A 105 9.88 -2.23 20.51
N ASN A 106 9.22 -2.11 21.65
CA ASN A 106 9.28 -3.12 22.72
C ASN A 106 8.56 -4.41 22.29
N THR A 107 7.40 -4.27 21.64
CA THR A 107 6.65 -5.39 21.07
C THR A 107 6.67 -5.31 19.54
N GLY A 108 7.40 -6.22 18.91
CA GLY A 108 7.43 -6.32 17.44
C GLY A 108 6.02 -6.48 16.87
N ARG A 109 5.78 -5.87 15.70
CA ARG A 109 4.43 -5.76 15.13
C ARG A 109 4.45 -5.53 13.62
N ARG A 110 3.52 -6.15 12.91
CA ARG A 110 3.17 -5.88 11.50
C ARG A 110 1.69 -5.50 11.38
N TYR A 111 1.31 -4.85 10.28
CA TYR A 111 -0.07 -4.38 10.04
C TYR A 111 -0.64 -3.49 11.16
N HIS A 112 0.26 -2.83 11.89
CA HIS A 112 -0.04 -1.78 12.85
C HIS A 112 -0.16 -0.45 12.09
N THR A 113 -0.66 0.56 12.78
CA THR A 113 -0.67 1.94 12.28
C THR A 113 0.41 2.75 12.97
N ALA A 114 0.89 3.80 12.31
CA ALA A 114 1.77 4.81 12.88
C ALA A 114 1.15 6.19 12.67
N SER A 115 1.23 7.05 13.68
CA SER A 115 0.66 8.40 13.65
C SER A 115 1.65 9.39 14.23
N VAL A 116 2.09 10.35 13.42
CA VAL A 116 2.95 11.46 13.87
C VAL A 116 2.09 12.44 14.65
N LEU A 117 2.46 12.69 15.91
CA LEU A 117 1.75 13.57 16.82
C LEU A 117 2.30 15.00 16.73
N ALA A 118 1.53 15.98 17.22
CA ALA A 118 1.90 17.39 17.17
C ALA A 118 3.22 17.71 17.91
N ASN A 119 3.53 16.93 18.95
CA ASN A 119 4.78 17.04 19.71
C ASN A 119 5.99 16.39 19.01
N GLY A 120 5.81 15.81 17.82
CA GLY A 120 6.88 15.15 17.05
C GLY A 120 7.14 13.69 17.44
N GLU A 121 6.38 13.13 18.38
CA GLU A 121 6.41 11.70 18.67
C GLU A 121 5.64 10.90 17.61
N VAL A 122 5.92 9.60 17.50
CA VAL A 122 5.16 8.68 16.64
C VAL A 122 4.48 7.62 17.49
N LEU A 123 3.15 7.62 17.48
CA LEU A 123 2.34 6.56 18.08
C LEU A 123 2.27 5.37 17.12
N VAL A 124 2.68 4.19 17.57
CA VAL A 124 2.34 2.91 16.91
C VAL A 124 1.27 2.17 17.69
N ALA A 125 0.24 1.67 17.02
CA ALA A 125 -0.90 1.04 17.67
C ALA A 125 -1.33 -0.28 17.01
N GLY A 126 -1.64 -1.27 17.84
CA GLY A 126 -2.19 -2.57 17.42
C GLY A 126 -1.25 -3.37 16.50
N GLY A 127 -1.84 -4.07 15.54
CA GLY A 127 -1.13 -4.97 14.62
C GLY A 127 -1.13 -6.42 15.11
N ASP A 128 -0.23 -7.24 14.58
CA ASP A 128 -0.02 -8.61 15.04
C ASP A 128 1.45 -9.01 15.11
N ASN A 129 1.73 -9.99 15.98
CA ASN A 129 3.04 -10.60 16.14
C ASN A 129 3.01 -12.13 16.33
N GLY A 130 1.97 -12.77 15.79
CA GLY A 130 1.55 -14.12 16.15
C GLY A 130 0.32 -14.13 17.06
N VAL A 131 0.14 -13.07 17.84
CA VAL A 131 -1.14 -12.68 18.45
C VAL A 131 -1.53 -11.28 18.00
N ILE A 132 -2.82 -10.96 18.00
CA ILE A 132 -3.31 -9.63 17.64
C ILE A 132 -3.18 -8.73 18.86
N LEU A 133 -2.63 -7.54 18.64
CA LEU A 133 -2.24 -6.62 19.70
C LEU A 133 -3.30 -5.53 19.90
N ASN A 134 -3.45 -5.12 21.15
CA ASN A 134 -4.10 -3.87 21.55
C ASN A 134 -3.10 -2.85 22.13
N SER A 135 -1.83 -3.24 22.27
CA SER A 135 -0.79 -2.40 22.82
C SER A 135 -0.40 -1.27 21.87
N ALA A 136 0.04 -0.16 22.44
CA ALA A 136 0.57 0.97 21.72
C ALA A 136 1.87 1.47 22.36
N GLU A 137 2.71 2.10 21.56
CA GLU A 137 4.03 2.60 21.95
C GLU A 137 4.30 3.94 21.27
N LEU A 138 5.08 4.78 21.92
CA LEU A 138 5.51 6.08 21.41
C LEU A 138 6.99 6.03 21.07
N TYR A 139 7.34 6.56 19.91
CA TYR A 139 8.71 6.89 19.54
C TYR A 139 8.97 8.38 19.76
N ASP A 140 9.97 8.70 20.56
CA ASP A 140 10.46 10.06 20.73
C ASP A 140 11.56 10.34 19.71
N SER A 141 11.26 11.21 18.73
CA SER A 141 12.17 11.56 17.64
C SER A 141 13.39 12.36 18.10
N SER A 142 13.35 12.97 19.28
CA SER A 142 14.47 13.74 19.84
C SER A 142 15.53 12.85 20.50
N THR A 143 15.10 11.71 21.07
CA THR A 143 15.98 10.77 21.80
C THR A 143 16.20 9.45 21.07
N GLY A 144 15.38 9.16 20.06
CA GLY A 144 15.38 7.90 19.33
C GLY A 144 14.89 6.70 20.14
N GLN A 145 14.22 6.94 21.27
CA GLN A 145 13.76 5.91 22.21
C GLN A 145 12.28 5.57 22.01
N TRP A 146 11.92 4.35 22.41
CA TRP A 146 10.53 3.89 22.45
C TRP A 146 10.05 3.71 23.89
N ALA A 147 8.82 4.13 24.16
CA ALA A 147 8.16 3.93 25.44
C ALA A 147 6.77 3.32 25.26
N THR A 148 6.37 2.43 26.16
CA THR A 148 4.98 1.93 26.21
C THR A 148 4.03 3.04 26.68
N THR A 149 2.88 3.16 26.03
CA THR A 149 1.78 4.05 26.48
C THR A 149 0.55 3.20 26.86
N GLY A 150 -0.59 3.83 27.17
CA GLY A 150 -1.86 3.13 27.35
C GLY A 150 -2.19 2.20 26.18
N SER A 151 -3.09 1.24 26.41
CA SER A 151 -3.50 0.26 25.41
C SER A 151 -4.98 0.40 25.06
N MET A 152 -5.33 0.07 23.81
CA MET A 152 -6.72 -0.08 23.40
C MET A 152 -7.42 -1.17 24.22
N SER A 153 -8.73 -1.08 24.38
CA SER A 153 -9.57 -2.13 24.95
C SER A 153 -9.71 -3.31 24.01
N THR A 154 -9.63 -3.07 22.70
CA THR A 154 -9.83 -4.10 21.66
C THR A 154 -8.53 -4.42 20.94
N ILE A 155 -8.21 -5.71 20.83
CA ILE A 155 -7.14 -6.19 19.95
C ILE A 155 -7.53 -5.98 18.48
N ARG A 156 -6.65 -5.40 17.67
CA ARG A 156 -6.95 -5.12 16.26
C ARG A 156 -5.71 -5.06 15.37
N ARG A 157 -5.86 -5.56 14.15
CA ARG A 157 -4.96 -5.36 13.00
C ARG A 157 -5.75 -4.94 11.76
N TYR A 158 -5.08 -4.40 10.75
CA TYR A 158 -5.73 -3.90 9.52
C TYR A 158 -6.80 -2.81 9.76
N HIS A 159 -6.67 -2.12 10.89
CA HIS A 159 -7.44 -0.94 11.25
C HIS A 159 -6.80 0.30 10.62
N THR A 160 -7.50 1.42 10.70
CA THR A 160 -6.95 2.73 10.34
C THR A 160 -6.70 3.57 11.59
N ALA A 161 -5.74 4.49 11.50
CA ALA A 161 -5.50 5.51 12.51
C ALA A 161 -5.53 6.89 11.85
N SER A 162 -6.17 7.86 12.48
CA SER A 162 -6.31 9.21 11.96
C SER A 162 -6.04 10.22 13.08
N VAL A 163 -5.02 11.05 12.89
CA VAL A 163 -4.73 12.18 13.79
C VAL A 163 -5.80 13.24 13.55
N LEU A 164 -6.53 13.59 14.61
CA LEU A 164 -7.64 14.53 14.57
C LEU A 164 -7.16 15.95 14.87
N THR A 165 -8.01 16.94 14.58
CA THR A 165 -7.73 18.35 14.82
C THR A 165 -7.58 18.72 16.29
N ASN A 166 -8.08 17.89 17.20
CA ASN A 166 -7.91 18.01 18.65
C ASN A 166 -6.71 17.19 19.17
N GLU A 167 -5.79 16.80 18.29
CA GLU A 167 -4.57 16.02 18.59
C GLU A 167 -4.79 14.61 19.15
N SER A 168 -6.05 14.16 19.24
CA SER A 168 -6.36 12.76 19.53
C SER A 168 -6.14 11.91 18.28
N VAL A 169 -5.89 10.61 18.46
CA VAL A 169 -5.80 9.65 17.35
C VAL A 169 -7.02 8.75 17.36
N LEU A 170 -7.85 8.82 16.32
CA LEU A 170 -8.94 7.88 16.08
C LEU A 170 -8.38 6.58 15.52
N VAL A 171 -8.64 5.47 16.20
CA VAL A 171 -8.37 4.14 15.69
C VAL A 171 -9.69 3.41 15.44
N ALA A 172 -9.94 3.04 14.18
CA ALA A 172 -11.24 2.51 13.74
C ALA A 172 -11.16 1.15 13.04
N GLY A 173 -12.08 0.26 13.42
CA GLY A 173 -12.28 -1.04 12.77
C GLY A 173 -11.08 -1.97 12.87
N GLY A 174 -10.78 -2.65 11.76
CA GLY A 174 -9.80 -3.74 11.69
C GLY A 174 -10.43 -5.09 12.00
N GLY A 175 -9.62 -6.06 12.43
CA GLY A 175 -10.11 -7.38 12.85
C GLY A 175 -9.37 -7.91 14.08
N ASN A 176 -10.07 -8.72 14.87
CA ASN A 176 -9.59 -9.30 16.13
C ASN A 176 -9.24 -10.80 16.03
N GLY A 177 -9.16 -11.35 14.82
CA GLY A 177 -8.82 -12.76 14.58
C GLY A 177 -10.03 -13.67 14.42
N GLY A 178 -11.24 -13.20 14.77
CA GLY A 178 -12.50 -13.88 14.48
C GLY A 178 -13.40 -13.07 13.54
N VAL A 179 -13.54 -11.78 13.79
CA VAL A 179 -14.49 -10.89 13.09
C VAL A 179 -13.84 -9.60 12.63
N SER A 180 -14.45 -8.94 11.64
CA SER A 180 -14.21 -7.52 11.38
C SER A 180 -14.86 -6.69 12.49
N LEU A 181 -14.24 -5.58 12.85
CA LEU A 181 -14.67 -4.71 13.93
C LEU A 181 -15.38 -3.47 13.40
N GLN A 182 -16.41 -3.03 14.12
CA GLN A 182 -17.07 -1.74 13.90
C GLN A 182 -16.68 -0.68 14.94
N ASN A 183 -16.11 -1.11 16.07
CA ASN A 183 -15.78 -0.20 17.16
C ASN A 183 -14.56 0.66 16.83
N ALA A 184 -14.52 1.82 17.47
CA ALA A 184 -13.42 2.76 17.40
C ALA A 184 -13.03 3.22 18.80
N GLU A 185 -11.78 3.63 18.94
CA GLU A 185 -11.19 4.12 20.17
C GLU A 185 -10.35 5.37 19.87
N LEU A 186 -10.32 6.31 20.80
CA LEU A 186 -9.52 7.53 20.74
C LEU A 186 -8.33 7.40 21.67
N TYR A 187 -7.15 7.73 21.16
CA TYR A 187 -5.96 7.97 21.98
C TYR A 187 -5.82 9.46 22.27
N ASP A 188 -5.73 9.83 23.54
CA ASP A 188 -5.38 11.18 23.97
C ASP A 188 -3.87 11.29 24.11
N SER A 189 -3.24 12.06 23.23
CA SER A 189 -1.78 12.26 23.18
C SER A 189 -1.24 13.04 24.38
N SER A 190 -2.07 13.81 25.08
CA SER A 190 -1.66 14.58 26.26
C SER A 190 -1.59 13.73 27.52
N THR A 191 -2.41 12.67 27.62
CA THR A 191 -2.48 11.81 28.80
C THR A 191 -2.00 10.37 28.56
N GLY A 192 -1.79 10.00 27.30
CA GLY A 192 -1.46 8.63 26.89
C GLY A 192 -2.57 7.61 27.13
N GLN A 193 -3.83 8.07 27.29
CA GLN A 193 -4.97 7.21 27.64
C GLN A 193 -5.82 6.89 26.41
N TRP A 194 -6.53 5.77 26.47
CA TRP A 194 -7.49 5.37 25.45
C TRP A 194 -8.92 5.46 25.98
N ALA A 195 -9.83 5.89 25.11
CA ALA A 195 -11.26 5.93 25.40
C ALA A 195 -12.07 5.33 24.24
N ILE A 196 -13.12 4.57 24.55
CA ILE A 196 -14.07 4.10 23.54
C ILE A 196 -14.89 5.30 23.02
N THR A 197 -15.07 5.40 21.71
CA THR A 197 -15.96 6.38 21.08
C THR A 197 -17.12 5.69 20.36
N GLY A 198 -17.92 6.42 19.56
CA GLY A 198 -18.96 5.81 18.75
C GLY A 198 -18.41 4.73 17.82
N SER A 199 -19.30 3.85 17.37
CA SER A 199 -18.97 2.74 16.47
C SER A 199 -19.52 2.99 15.08
N MET A 200 -18.79 2.53 14.06
CA MET A 200 -19.29 2.46 12.69
C MET A 200 -20.58 1.63 12.64
N ASN A 201 -21.43 1.91 11.67
CA ASN A 201 -22.62 1.13 11.36
C ASN A 201 -22.24 -0.21 10.72
N ILE A 202 -21.16 -0.23 9.94
CA ILE A 202 -20.66 -1.40 9.24
C ILE A 202 -19.27 -1.74 9.75
N ALA A 203 -19.10 -2.97 10.24
CA ALA A 203 -17.79 -3.50 10.59
C ALA A 203 -16.89 -3.60 9.36
N ARG A 204 -15.59 -3.28 9.48
CA ARG A 204 -14.66 -3.33 8.36
C ARG A 204 -13.20 -3.45 8.76
N ARG A 205 -12.45 -4.20 7.96
CA ARG A 205 -10.97 -4.20 7.90
C ARG A 205 -10.52 -3.90 6.48
N PHE A 206 -9.25 -3.54 6.30
CA PHE A 206 -8.68 -3.22 4.96
C PHE A 206 -9.38 -2.07 4.24
N HIS A 207 -10.05 -1.21 5.01
CA HIS A 207 -10.65 0.04 4.57
C HIS A 207 -9.61 1.16 4.64
N THR A 208 -9.91 2.30 4.04
CA THR A 208 -9.13 3.53 4.20
C THR A 208 -9.86 4.53 5.08
N ALA A 209 -9.11 5.40 5.73
CA ALA A 209 -9.63 6.54 6.47
C ALA A 209 -8.94 7.82 5.97
N SER A 210 -9.71 8.90 5.82
CA SER A 210 -9.23 10.18 5.31
C SER A 210 -9.78 11.31 6.17
N VAL A 211 -8.90 12.07 6.80
CA VAL A 211 -9.27 13.28 7.54
C VAL A 211 -9.56 14.38 6.54
N LEU A 212 -10.81 14.81 6.50
CA LEU A 212 -11.30 15.84 5.59
C LEU A 212 -10.88 17.24 6.08
N THR A 213 -10.95 18.24 5.20
CA THR A 213 -10.56 19.63 5.52
C THR A 213 -11.38 20.26 6.65
N ASN A 214 -12.59 19.74 6.91
CA ASN A 214 -13.45 20.16 8.01
C ASN A 214 -13.22 19.36 9.32
N GLY A 215 -12.22 18.46 9.36
CA GLY A 215 -11.89 17.63 10.52
C GLY A 215 -12.71 16.35 10.66
N ILE A 216 -13.74 16.13 9.83
CA ILE A 216 -14.49 14.87 9.78
C ILE A 216 -13.61 13.77 9.20
N VAL A 217 -13.74 12.53 9.69
CA VAL A 217 -13.02 11.39 9.12
C VAL A 217 -13.95 10.59 8.22
N LEU A 218 -13.63 10.54 6.93
CA LEU A 218 -14.25 9.61 5.99
C LEU A 218 -13.61 8.23 6.12
N VAL A 219 -14.43 7.19 6.29
CA VAL A 219 -14.01 5.80 6.20
C VAL A 219 -14.74 5.12 5.06
N ALA A 220 -14.00 4.47 4.15
CA ALA A 220 -14.57 3.89 2.93
C ALA A 220 -14.10 2.46 2.64
N GLY A 221 -15.03 1.63 2.17
CA GLY A 221 -14.78 0.28 1.69
C GLY A 221 -14.34 -0.71 2.77
N GLY A 222 -13.40 -1.59 2.40
CA GLY A 222 -12.94 -2.69 3.24
C GLY A 222 -13.83 -3.93 3.13
N ASP A 223 -13.70 -4.85 4.09
CA ASP A 223 -14.56 -6.04 4.14
C ASP A 223 -15.05 -6.44 5.55
N ASN A 224 -16.21 -7.10 5.56
CA ASN A 224 -16.72 -7.91 6.65
C ASN A 224 -17.26 -9.22 6.08
N SER A 225 -16.34 -10.09 5.68
CA SER A 225 -16.59 -11.30 4.87
C SER A 225 -17.03 -11.04 3.43
N ILE A 226 -17.73 -9.92 3.19
CA ILE A 226 -18.09 -9.40 1.88
C ILE A 226 -17.39 -8.04 1.71
N VAL A 227 -16.84 -7.80 0.52
CA VAL A 227 -16.21 -6.52 0.16
C VAL A 227 -17.29 -5.45 0.07
N SER A 228 -17.06 -4.29 0.69
CA SER A 228 -18.04 -3.22 0.79
C SER A 228 -17.70 -2.04 -0.11
N ASP A 229 -18.74 -1.37 -0.59
CA ASP A 229 -18.76 -0.07 -1.26
C ASP A 229 -19.19 1.07 -0.32
N SER A 230 -19.66 0.73 0.89
CA SER A 230 -20.17 1.71 1.84
C SER A 230 -19.07 2.66 2.33
N ALA A 231 -19.51 3.86 2.71
CA ALA A 231 -18.68 4.83 3.40
C ALA A 231 -19.45 5.48 4.55
N GLU A 232 -18.71 5.90 5.57
CA GLU A 232 -19.24 6.55 6.76
C GLU A 232 -18.34 7.71 7.18
N LEU A 233 -18.95 8.69 7.84
CA LEU A 233 -18.31 9.88 8.39
C LEU A 233 -18.29 9.79 9.91
N TYR A 234 -17.11 9.95 10.51
CA TYR A 234 -16.96 10.15 11.94
C TYR A 234 -16.80 11.64 12.25
N ASP A 235 -17.63 12.14 13.14
CA ASP A 235 -17.53 13.50 13.67
C ASP A 235 -16.81 13.49 15.02
N PRO A 236 -15.56 13.98 15.11
CA PRO A 236 -14.80 14.05 16.36
C PRO A 236 -15.46 14.86 17.46
N SER A 237 -16.30 15.84 17.12
CA SER A 237 -16.92 16.72 18.11
C SER A 237 -18.06 16.04 18.87
N THR A 238 -18.69 15.03 18.27
CA THR A 238 -19.82 14.31 18.84
C THR A 238 -19.55 12.82 19.06
N GLY A 239 -18.46 12.31 18.50
CA GLY A 239 -18.14 10.88 18.47
C GLY A 239 -19.11 10.05 17.64
N GLN A 240 -19.95 10.66 16.81
CA GLN A 240 -20.99 9.97 16.04
C GLN A 240 -20.49 9.50 14.67
N TRP A 241 -21.04 8.38 14.22
CA TRP A 241 -20.83 7.84 12.87
C TRP A 241 -22.10 7.97 12.03
N THR A 242 -21.98 8.55 10.84
CA THR A 242 -23.10 8.75 9.91
C THR A 242 -22.79 8.10 8.57
N ILE A 243 -23.71 7.29 8.05
CA ILE A 243 -23.60 6.75 6.69
C ILE A 243 -23.69 7.89 5.66
N THR A 244 -22.78 7.90 4.69
CA THR A 244 -22.79 8.81 3.53
C THR A 244 -23.05 8.02 2.25
N GLY A 245 -23.01 8.65 1.07
CA GLY A 245 -23.08 7.95 -0.21
C GLY A 245 -22.07 6.79 -0.33
N SER A 246 -22.43 5.80 -1.14
CA SER A 246 -21.59 4.62 -1.42
C SER A 246 -20.76 4.81 -2.68
N MET A 247 -19.58 4.17 -2.72
CA MET A 247 -18.79 4.02 -3.93
C MET A 247 -19.58 3.24 -5.00
N ASN A 248 -19.26 3.46 -6.26
CA ASN A 248 -19.81 2.72 -7.40
C ASN A 248 -19.21 1.30 -7.50
N ALA A 249 -17.98 1.12 -7.04
CA ALA A 249 -17.34 -0.18 -6.92
C ALA A 249 -16.95 -0.48 -5.46
N ALA A 250 -17.45 -1.60 -4.95
CA ALA A 250 -16.97 -2.17 -3.70
C ALA A 250 -15.48 -2.48 -3.80
N ARG A 251 -14.71 -2.23 -2.73
CA ARG A 251 -13.26 -2.44 -2.73
C ARG A 251 -12.67 -2.58 -1.32
N ARG A 252 -11.67 -3.45 -1.20
CA ARG A 252 -10.72 -3.51 -0.07
C ARG A 252 -9.29 -3.37 -0.58
N LEU A 253 -8.32 -3.13 0.31
CA LEU A 253 -6.88 -3.06 -0.05
C LEU A 253 -6.56 -2.00 -1.12
N HIS A 254 -7.42 -1.00 -1.24
CA HIS A 254 -7.28 0.16 -2.11
C HIS A 254 -6.49 1.26 -1.39
N ALA A 255 -6.05 2.27 -2.12
CA ALA A 255 -5.49 3.49 -1.55
C ALA A 255 -6.48 4.64 -1.63
N ALA A 256 -6.36 5.60 -0.70
CA ALA A 256 -7.14 6.83 -0.70
C ALA A 256 -6.24 8.04 -0.42
N SER A 257 -6.55 9.17 -1.05
CA SER A 257 -5.79 10.41 -0.91
C SER A 257 -6.74 11.61 -0.87
N VAL A 258 -6.59 12.48 0.12
CA VAL A 258 -7.28 13.79 0.16
C VAL A 258 -6.55 14.74 -0.78
N LEU A 259 -7.24 15.19 -1.82
CA LEU A 259 -6.70 16.05 -2.86
C LEU A 259 -6.65 17.51 -2.40
N THR A 260 -5.86 18.33 -3.08
CA THR A 260 -5.71 19.77 -2.78
C THR A 260 -7.02 20.56 -2.94
N ASN A 261 -7.96 20.07 -3.73
CA ASN A 261 -9.30 20.64 -3.89
C ASN A 261 -10.32 20.15 -2.84
N GLY A 262 -9.90 19.32 -1.88
CA GLY A 262 -10.73 18.80 -0.80
C GLY A 262 -11.53 17.53 -1.14
N LEU A 263 -11.51 17.06 -2.38
CA LEU A 263 -12.09 15.77 -2.75
C LEU A 263 -11.21 14.62 -2.22
N VAL A 264 -11.79 13.43 -2.06
CA VAL A 264 -11.02 12.21 -1.74
C VAL A 264 -10.97 11.31 -2.96
N LEU A 265 -9.78 11.07 -3.50
CA LEU A 265 -9.55 10.04 -4.50
C LEU A 265 -9.47 8.69 -3.82
N VAL A 266 -10.21 7.71 -4.33
CA VAL A 266 -10.08 6.30 -3.98
C VAL A 266 -9.76 5.51 -5.24
N VAL A 267 -8.70 4.69 -5.19
CA VAL A 267 -8.14 4.05 -6.39
C VAL A 267 -7.78 2.57 -6.16
N GLY A 268 -8.12 1.75 -7.16
CA GLY A 268 -7.77 0.34 -7.22
C GLY A 268 -8.40 -0.49 -6.11
N GLY A 269 -7.66 -1.49 -5.63
CA GLY A 269 -8.11 -2.46 -4.64
C GLY A 269 -8.63 -3.75 -5.27
N ASP A 270 -9.46 -4.46 -4.51
CA ASP A 270 -9.94 -5.80 -4.86
C ASP A 270 -11.40 -5.99 -4.41
N ASN A 271 -12.21 -6.62 -5.27
CA ASN A 271 -13.58 -7.04 -4.97
C ASN A 271 -13.90 -8.49 -5.37
N GLY A 272 -12.87 -9.32 -5.50
CA GLY A 272 -12.89 -10.60 -6.21
C GLY A 272 -12.11 -10.50 -7.52
N ASN A 273 -11.97 -9.30 -8.07
CA ASN A 273 -11.02 -8.95 -9.12
C ASN A 273 -10.19 -7.75 -8.69
N VAL A 274 -8.93 -7.70 -9.12
CA VAL A 274 -8.06 -6.54 -8.90
C VAL A 274 -8.52 -5.39 -9.78
N LEU A 275 -8.77 -4.23 -9.19
CA LEU A 275 -9.40 -3.08 -9.83
C LEU A 275 -8.37 -2.08 -10.34
N ASN A 276 -8.68 -1.46 -11.48
CA ASN A 276 -8.01 -0.26 -11.99
C ASN A 276 -8.88 1.00 -11.89
N SER A 277 -10.14 0.87 -11.49
CA SER A 277 -11.07 1.98 -11.38
C SER A 277 -10.74 2.90 -10.21
N ALA A 278 -11.03 4.19 -10.41
CA ALA A 278 -10.93 5.21 -9.39
C ALA A 278 -12.22 6.04 -9.29
N GLU A 279 -12.45 6.60 -8.11
CA GLU A 279 -13.63 7.40 -7.80
C GLU A 279 -13.25 8.58 -6.91
N LEU A 280 -14.02 9.66 -7.00
CA LEU A 280 -13.89 10.85 -6.17
C LEU A 280 -15.08 10.94 -5.22
N TYR A 281 -14.80 11.08 -3.93
CA TYR A 281 -15.79 11.51 -2.94
C TYR A 281 -15.76 13.03 -2.81
N ASP A 282 -16.94 13.65 -2.85
CA ASP A 282 -17.14 15.06 -2.56
C ASP A 282 -17.74 15.24 -1.16
N PRO A 283 -16.96 15.72 -0.17
CA PRO A 283 -17.44 15.98 1.18
C PRO A 283 -18.61 16.96 1.28
N SER A 284 -18.77 17.87 0.31
CA SER A 284 -19.82 18.88 0.35
C SER A 284 -21.20 18.34 -0.01
N THR A 285 -21.23 17.26 -0.81
CA THR A 285 -22.47 16.62 -1.30
C THR A 285 -22.65 15.20 -0.77
N GLY A 286 -21.60 14.60 -0.22
CA GLY A 286 -21.57 13.21 0.22
C GLY A 286 -21.66 12.20 -0.92
N GLN A 287 -21.41 12.62 -2.17
CA GLN A 287 -21.56 11.80 -3.37
C GLN A 287 -20.22 11.25 -3.86
N TRP A 288 -20.29 10.09 -4.53
CA TRP A 288 -19.17 9.47 -5.24
C TRP A 288 -19.34 9.61 -6.74
N THR A 289 -18.29 10.03 -7.43
CA THR A 289 -18.25 10.18 -8.89
C THR A 289 -17.13 9.35 -9.47
N ILE A 290 -17.43 8.56 -10.50
CA ILE A 290 -16.42 7.81 -11.26
C ILE A 290 -15.51 8.81 -11.99
N THR A 291 -14.19 8.62 -11.91
CA THR A 291 -13.19 9.38 -12.68
C THR A 291 -12.46 8.45 -13.67
N GLY A 292 -11.40 8.93 -14.33
CA GLY A 292 -10.56 8.08 -15.16
C GLY A 292 -10.02 6.86 -14.39
N SER A 293 -9.60 5.84 -15.13
CA SER A 293 -9.08 4.59 -14.55
C SER A 293 -7.59 4.43 -14.85
N MET A 294 -6.86 3.80 -13.93
CA MET A 294 -5.47 3.40 -14.15
C MET A 294 -5.36 2.48 -15.37
N ASN A 295 -4.20 2.50 -16.02
CA ASN A 295 -3.85 1.58 -17.08
C ASN A 295 -3.59 0.18 -16.52
N THR A 296 -3.03 0.09 -15.31
CA THR A 296 -2.74 -1.17 -14.62
C THR A 296 -3.61 -1.31 -13.37
N SER A 297 -4.38 -2.39 -13.27
CA SER A 297 -5.08 -2.73 -12.03
C SER A 297 -4.09 -3.06 -10.92
N ARG A 298 -4.41 -2.70 -9.67
CA ARG A 298 -3.55 -2.96 -8.52
C ARG A 298 -4.29 -2.90 -7.19
N ARG A 299 -3.83 -3.71 -6.24
CA ARG A 299 -4.13 -3.63 -4.78
C ARG A 299 -2.82 -3.54 -4.00
N LEU A 300 -2.87 -3.20 -2.70
CA LEU A 300 -1.68 -3.15 -1.82
C LEU A 300 -0.59 -2.17 -2.29
N HIS A 301 -0.99 -1.16 -3.06
CA HIS A 301 -0.16 -0.09 -3.59
C HIS A 301 -0.26 1.16 -2.70
N THR A 302 0.55 2.17 -3.00
CA THR A 302 0.47 3.49 -2.35
C THR A 302 -0.08 4.53 -3.32
N ALA A 303 -0.74 5.57 -2.79
CA ALA A 303 -1.21 6.74 -3.54
C ALA A 303 -0.81 8.01 -2.78
N SER A 304 0.11 8.79 -3.34
CA SER A 304 0.71 9.96 -2.68
C SER A 304 0.39 11.24 -3.45
N VAL A 305 -0.18 12.24 -2.78
CA VAL A 305 -0.39 13.56 -3.37
C VAL A 305 0.94 14.30 -3.41
N LEU A 306 1.36 14.67 -4.61
CA LEU A 306 2.62 15.36 -4.87
C LEU A 306 2.48 16.88 -4.66
N THR A 307 3.61 17.56 -4.54
CA THR A 307 3.66 19.02 -4.36
C THR A 307 3.06 19.81 -5.54
N ASN A 308 3.04 19.21 -6.74
CA ASN A 308 2.39 19.78 -7.92
C ASN A 308 0.88 19.47 -8.01
N GLY A 309 0.31 18.77 -7.03
CA GLY A 309 -1.12 18.43 -6.98
C GLY A 309 -1.50 17.14 -7.71
N LEU A 310 -0.59 16.51 -8.46
CA LEU A 310 -0.82 15.18 -9.04
C LEU A 310 -0.82 14.10 -7.95
N VAL A 311 -1.41 12.95 -8.23
CA VAL A 311 -1.33 11.78 -7.34
C VAL A 311 -0.46 10.71 -7.98
N LEU A 312 0.64 10.36 -7.33
CA LEU A 312 1.50 9.24 -7.72
C LEU A 312 0.96 7.94 -7.13
N VAL A 313 0.67 6.98 -7.99
CA VAL A 313 0.26 5.62 -7.60
C VAL A 313 1.36 4.63 -7.96
N VAL A 314 1.85 3.86 -6.99
CA VAL A 314 3.08 3.05 -7.14
C VAL A 314 2.90 1.61 -6.67
N GLY A 315 3.39 0.67 -7.47
CA GLY A 315 3.59 -0.73 -7.07
C GLY A 315 2.27 -1.47 -6.77
N GLY A 316 2.30 -2.34 -5.77
CA GLY A 316 1.18 -3.24 -5.44
C GLY A 316 1.25 -4.56 -6.20
N ASP A 317 0.11 -5.24 -6.33
CA ASP A 317 0.01 -6.45 -7.15
C ASP A 317 -1.31 -6.57 -7.93
N ASN A 318 -1.25 -7.37 -9.00
CA ASN A 318 -2.39 -7.85 -9.79
C ASN A 318 -2.21 -9.31 -10.22
N ASP A 319 -1.90 -10.16 -9.25
CA ASP A 319 -1.37 -11.53 -9.39
C ASP A 319 0.13 -11.59 -9.70
N ASN A 320 0.71 -10.50 -10.20
CA ASN A 320 2.15 -10.26 -10.21
C ASN A 320 2.48 -9.02 -9.37
N VAL A 321 3.61 -9.03 -8.68
CA VAL A 321 4.08 -7.85 -7.95
C VAL A 321 4.58 -6.81 -8.94
N LEU A 322 4.10 -5.57 -8.81
CA LEU A 322 4.29 -4.51 -9.78
C LEU A 322 5.43 -3.58 -9.39
N ASN A 323 6.17 -3.11 -10.39
CA ASN A 323 7.11 -1.98 -10.29
C ASN A 323 6.59 -0.72 -11.01
N SER A 324 5.49 -0.82 -11.74
CA SER A 324 4.93 0.30 -12.50
C SER A 324 4.33 1.37 -11.59
N ALA A 325 4.39 2.61 -12.05
CA ALA A 325 3.77 3.76 -11.43
C ALA A 325 2.98 4.59 -12.44
N GLU A 326 1.95 5.28 -11.97
CA GLU A 326 1.07 6.13 -12.77
C GLU A 326 0.76 7.42 -12.01
N LEU A 327 0.53 8.50 -12.75
CA LEU A 327 0.13 9.80 -12.24
C LEU A 327 -1.34 10.04 -12.57
N TYR A 328 -2.12 10.43 -11.58
CA TYR A 328 -3.47 10.96 -11.76
C TYR A 328 -3.44 12.48 -11.68
N ASP A 329 -4.09 13.13 -12.65
CA ASP A 329 -4.33 14.57 -12.65
C ASP A 329 -5.75 14.88 -12.15
N PRO A 330 -5.91 15.44 -10.93
CA PRO A 330 -7.24 15.80 -10.41
C PRO A 330 -8.01 16.83 -11.23
N SER A 331 -7.33 17.63 -12.05
CA SER A 331 -7.97 18.70 -12.82
C SER A 331 -8.64 18.18 -14.10
N THR A 332 -8.13 17.09 -14.66
CA THR A 332 -8.66 16.47 -15.90
C THR A 332 -9.31 15.11 -15.65
N GLY A 333 -8.97 14.45 -14.54
CA GLY A 333 -9.35 13.07 -14.26
C GLY A 333 -8.56 12.04 -15.08
N GLU A 334 -7.49 12.45 -15.77
CA GLU A 334 -6.69 11.58 -16.62
C GLU A 334 -5.56 10.87 -15.87
N TRP A 335 -5.16 9.71 -16.40
CA TRP A 335 -4.07 8.90 -15.89
C TRP A 335 -2.93 8.83 -16.91
N THR A 336 -1.71 9.07 -16.46
CA THR A 336 -0.50 9.00 -17.28
C THR A 336 0.50 8.01 -16.70
N ILE A 337 1.00 7.09 -17.52
CA ILE A 337 2.10 6.20 -17.12
C ILE A 337 3.38 7.03 -16.94
N THR A 338 4.09 6.84 -15.83
CA THR A 338 5.40 7.47 -15.57
C THR A 338 6.51 6.42 -15.51
N GLY A 339 7.72 6.80 -15.10
CA GLY A 339 8.82 5.85 -14.91
C GLY A 339 8.44 4.74 -13.93
N SER A 340 9.11 3.59 -14.06
CA SER A 340 8.89 2.43 -13.18
C SER A 340 10.03 2.28 -12.18
N MET A 341 9.70 1.78 -10.98
CA MET A 341 10.71 1.37 -10.01
C MET A 341 11.62 0.30 -10.60
N ASN A 342 12.85 0.25 -10.10
CA ASN A 342 13.82 -0.80 -10.42
C ASN A 342 13.39 -2.14 -9.81
N THR A 343 12.82 -2.10 -8.61
CA THR A 343 12.34 -3.30 -7.90
C THR A 343 10.82 -3.28 -7.76
N SER A 344 10.14 -4.35 -8.17
CA SER A 344 8.71 -4.51 -7.91
C SER A 344 8.45 -4.70 -6.43
N ARG A 345 7.35 -4.15 -5.91
CA ARG A 345 7.00 -4.25 -4.49
C ARG A 345 5.52 -4.01 -4.22
N ARG A 346 4.97 -4.77 -3.28
CA ARG A 346 3.68 -4.49 -2.61
C ARG A 346 3.91 -4.34 -1.12
N LEU A 347 2.91 -3.86 -0.37
CA LEU A 347 3.01 -3.68 1.09
C LEU A 347 4.23 -2.82 1.51
N HIS A 348 4.70 -1.96 0.61
CA HIS A 348 5.74 -0.98 0.82
C HIS A 348 5.12 0.31 1.37
N THR A 349 5.98 1.25 1.75
CA THR A 349 5.56 2.59 2.14
C THR A 349 6.07 3.62 1.13
N ALA A 350 5.33 4.73 0.99
CA ALA A 350 5.72 5.87 0.16
C ALA A 350 5.59 7.14 0.99
N SER A 351 6.66 7.96 1.05
CA SER A 351 6.71 9.22 1.79
C SER A 351 7.10 10.34 0.86
N VAL A 352 6.25 11.36 0.71
CA VAL A 352 6.59 12.60 0.01
C VAL A 352 7.50 13.41 0.93
N LEU A 353 8.74 13.61 0.50
CA LEU A 353 9.78 14.29 1.27
C LEU A 353 9.65 15.82 1.14
N ILE A 354 10.31 16.56 2.04
CA ILE A 354 10.29 18.04 2.04
C ILE A 354 10.82 18.63 0.73
N ASN A 355 11.77 17.95 0.09
CA ASN A 355 12.33 18.36 -1.21
C ASN A 355 11.42 18.01 -2.41
N GLY A 356 10.24 17.41 -2.18
CA GLY A 356 9.28 17.04 -3.22
C GLY A 356 9.53 15.67 -3.86
N LEU A 357 10.63 14.99 -3.57
CA LEU A 357 10.85 13.61 -4.00
C LEU A 357 9.94 12.65 -3.22
N VAL A 358 9.68 11.47 -3.77
CA VAL A 358 8.93 10.42 -3.07
C VAL A 358 9.85 9.26 -2.74
N LEU A 359 10.10 9.02 -1.45
CA LEU A 359 10.80 7.84 -0.97
C LEU A 359 9.85 6.66 -0.94
N VAL A 360 10.20 5.60 -1.66
CA VAL A 360 9.49 4.32 -1.63
C VAL A 360 10.40 3.25 -1.02
N ALA A 361 9.99 2.66 0.10
CA ALA A 361 10.84 1.78 0.90
C ALA A 361 10.20 0.44 1.25
N GLY A 362 11.01 -0.62 1.24
CA GLY A 362 10.63 -1.96 1.69
C GLY A 362 9.51 -2.61 0.87
N GLY A 363 8.63 -3.34 1.54
CA GLY A 363 7.62 -4.18 0.91
C GLY A 363 8.14 -5.58 0.60
N ASP A 364 7.43 -6.33 -0.24
CA ASP A 364 7.85 -7.64 -0.72
C ASP A 364 7.59 -7.85 -2.21
N ASN A 365 8.35 -8.75 -2.81
CA ASN A 365 8.14 -9.28 -4.16
C ASN A 365 8.18 -10.82 -4.21
N GLY A 366 7.74 -11.45 -3.12
CA GLY A 366 7.98 -12.86 -2.82
C GLY A 366 9.01 -13.05 -1.71
N ASN A 367 9.92 -12.09 -1.53
CA ASN A 367 10.76 -11.93 -0.36
C ASN A 367 10.64 -10.50 0.17
N ALA A 368 10.79 -10.31 1.48
CA ALA A 368 10.83 -8.97 2.06
C ALA A 368 12.05 -8.20 1.56
N LEU A 369 11.87 -6.91 1.28
CA LEU A 369 12.87 -6.04 0.67
C LEU A 369 13.45 -5.07 1.69
N ASN A 370 14.74 -4.76 1.54
CA ASN A 370 15.40 -3.66 2.25
C ASN A 370 15.74 -2.49 1.31
N SER A 371 15.56 -2.65 0.00
CA SER A 371 15.82 -1.58 -0.96
C SER A 371 14.81 -0.45 -0.83
N ALA A 372 15.28 0.76 -1.12
CA ALA A 372 14.46 1.95 -1.22
C ALA A 372 14.86 2.78 -2.46
N GLU A 373 13.89 3.48 -3.03
CA GLU A 373 14.04 4.24 -4.28
C GLU A 373 13.37 5.61 -4.14
N LEU A 374 13.95 6.62 -4.79
CA LEU A 374 13.39 7.96 -4.90
C LEU A 374 12.77 8.14 -6.28
N TYR A 375 11.52 8.61 -6.29
CA TYR A 375 10.88 9.15 -7.48
C TYR A 375 11.04 10.67 -7.51
N ASP A 376 11.47 11.19 -8.66
CA ASP A 376 11.49 12.62 -8.95
C ASP A 376 10.28 13.01 -9.83
N PRO A 377 9.28 13.72 -9.27
CA PRO A 377 8.11 14.17 -10.03
C PRO A 377 8.41 15.08 -11.21
N SER A 378 9.55 15.77 -11.22
CA SER A 378 9.90 16.72 -12.28
C SER A 378 10.41 16.03 -13.56
N THR A 379 10.99 14.83 -13.40
CA THR A 379 11.59 14.06 -14.50
C THR A 379 10.89 12.72 -14.74
N GLY A 380 10.07 12.27 -13.78
CA GLY A 380 9.45 10.96 -13.79
C GLY A 380 10.45 9.81 -13.60
N GLN A 381 11.68 10.10 -13.17
CA GLN A 381 12.76 9.11 -13.03
C GLN A 381 12.79 8.51 -11.62
N TRP A 382 13.31 7.27 -11.55
CA TRP A 382 13.55 6.54 -10.32
C TRP A 382 15.04 6.36 -10.08
N THR A 383 15.49 6.67 -8.87
CA THR A 383 16.89 6.50 -8.45
C THR A 383 16.94 5.59 -7.23
N ASN A 384 17.80 4.56 -7.26
CA ASN A 384 18.05 3.74 -6.07
C ASN A 384 18.73 4.58 -4.98
N THR A 385 18.30 4.41 -3.75
CA THR A 385 18.99 4.93 -2.56
C THR A 385 19.83 3.82 -1.92
N ASP A 386 20.57 4.15 -0.86
CA ASP A 386 21.10 3.14 0.04
C ASP A 386 19.95 2.25 0.59
N SER A 387 20.27 1.00 0.90
CA SER A 387 19.28 0.07 1.45
C SER A 387 19.15 0.20 2.97
N MET A 388 17.95 -0.10 3.47
CA MET A 388 17.75 -0.37 4.90
C MET A 388 18.65 -1.52 5.36
N ASN A 389 18.97 -1.54 6.64
CA ASN A 389 19.75 -2.60 7.28
C ASN A 389 18.92 -3.88 7.41
N ILE A 390 17.60 -3.75 7.54
CA ILE A 390 16.68 -4.86 7.75
C ILE A 390 15.61 -4.86 6.66
N THR A 391 15.40 -6.02 6.02
CA THR A 391 14.29 -6.23 5.10
C THR A 391 12.96 -6.14 5.84
N ARG A 392 11.95 -5.51 5.25
CA ARG A 392 10.64 -5.35 5.90
C ARG A 392 9.50 -5.18 4.89
N SER A 393 8.41 -5.91 5.06
CA SER A 393 7.10 -5.63 4.46
C SER A 393 6.07 -5.35 5.55
N ALA A 394 4.90 -4.80 5.19
CA ALA A 394 3.81 -4.53 6.15
C ALA A 394 4.23 -3.69 7.37
N HIS A 395 5.25 -2.85 7.18
CA HIS A 395 5.78 -1.89 8.13
C HIS A 395 5.07 -0.54 7.95
N THR A 396 5.36 0.40 8.84
CA THR A 396 4.89 1.78 8.72
C THR A 396 6.06 2.71 8.39
N ALA A 397 5.76 3.82 7.72
CA ALA A 397 6.68 4.92 7.52
C ALA A 397 6.04 6.22 8.01
N SER A 398 6.83 7.09 8.61
CA SER A 398 6.36 8.36 9.17
C SER A 398 7.38 9.45 8.88
N LEU A 399 6.96 10.47 8.13
CA LEU A 399 7.77 11.67 7.91
C LEU A 399 7.77 12.51 9.19
N LEU A 400 8.93 12.60 9.84
CA LEU A 400 9.11 13.32 11.09
C LEU A 400 9.28 14.83 10.85
N PRO A 401 9.03 15.67 11.88
CA PRO A 401 9.49 17.05 11.87
C PRO A 401 11.00 17.11 11.55
N GLY A 402 11.37 17.91 10.54
CA GLY A 402 12.75 17.99 10.05
C GLY A 402 13.06 17.14 8.82
N GLY A 403 12.13 16.30 8.36
CA GLY A 403 12.21 15.65 7.04
C GLY A 403 12.75 14.21 7.04
N THR A 404 13.27 13.73 8.17
CA THR A 404 13.66 12.33 8.33
C THR A 404 12.45 11.41 8.25
N VAL A 405 12.57 10.25 7.61
CA VAL A 405 11.50 9.23 7.58
C VAL A 405 11.83 8.11 8.56
N LEU A 406 10.96 7.87 9.54
CA LEU A 406 11.01 6.71 10.42
C LEU A 406 10.30 5.53 9.74
N VAL A 407 10.97 4.39 9.59
CA VAL A 407 10.34 3.11 9.26
C VAL A 407 10.37 2.18 10.46
N ALA A 408 9.24 1.57 10.80
CA ALA A 408 9.08 0.83 12.05
C ALA A 408 8.32 -0.49 11.88
N GLY A 409 8.81 -1.52 12.56
CA GLY A 409 8.22 -2.86 12.58
C GLY A 409 8.16 -3.52 11.20
N GLY A 410 7.13 -4.33 10.98
CA GLY A 410 6.91 -5.11 9.76
C GLY A 410 7.27 -6.58 9.92
N ASP A 411 7.49 -7.23 8.78
CA ASP A 411 7.76 -8.66 8.70
C ASP A 411 8.82 -8.97 7.64
N ASN A 412 9.66 -9.97 7.91
CA ASN A 412 10.59 -10.53 6.92
C ASN A 412 10.67 -12.06 6.95
N GLY A 413 9.57 -12.72 7.32
CA GLY A 413 9.55 -14.10 7.78
C GLY A 413 9.55 -14.20 9.31
N ASN A 414 10.02 -13.15 9.99
CA ASN A 414 9.80 -12.93 11.41
C ASN A 414 9.19 -11.54 11.62
N VAL A 415 8.37 -11.41 12.67
CA VAL A 415 7.78 -10.12 13.04
C VAL A 415 8.84 -9.24 13.68
N LEU A 416 8.99 -8.04 13.13
CA LEU A 416 10.06 -7.12 13.48
C LEU A 416 9.65 -6.16 14.58
N ASN A 417 10.61 -5.86 15.45
CA ASN A 417 10.53 -4.78 16.42
C ASN A 417 11.53 -3.66 16.13
N SER A 418 12.38 -3.80 15.11
CA SER A 418 13.37 -2.80 14.74
C SER A 418 12.74 -1.60 14.02
N ALA A 419 13.39 -0.46 14.19
CA ALA A 419 13.08 0.76 13.46
C ALA A 419 14.35 1.40 12.91
N GLU A 420 14.22 2.13 11.81
CA GLU A 420 15.31 2.80 11.11
C GLU A 420 14.86 4.19 10.64
N LEU A 421 15.82 5.09 10.48
CA LEU A 421 15.63 6.44 10.01
C LEU A 421 16.28 6.60 8.64
N TYR A 422 15.55 7.12 7.67
CA TYR A 422 16.09 7.62 6.42
C TYR A 422 16.31 9.13 6.51
N GLN A 423 17.54 9.56 6.31
CA GLN A 423 17.94 10.97 6.27
C GLN A 423 18.07 11.41 4.80
N PRO A 424 17.12 12.22 4.27
CA PRO A 424 17.11 12.66 2.87
C PRO A 424 18.20 13.65 2.47
#